data_AF-A0A944WJ81-F1
#
_entry.id   AF-A0A944WJ81-F1
#
_cell.length_a   1.000
_cell.length_b   1.000
_cell.length_c   1.000
_cell.angle_alpha   90.00
_cell.angle_beta   90.00
_cell.angle_gamma   90.00
#
_symmetry.space_group_name_H-M   'P 1'
#
loop_
_entity.id
_entity.type
_entity.pdbx_description
1 polymer ?
#
loop_
_entity_poly.entity_id
_entity_poly.type
_entity_poly.pdbx_seq_one_letter_code
_entity_poly.pdbx_strand_id
1 'polypeptide(L)'
;MADISPSTSNVPNEAGRFGLFGGRYVPETLTKALNELTTAYTEAKQDSVFQNQLTELFNDFVGRPSPLYFAERLTAHCGGAEIWLKREDTNHTGAHKINNTLGQALLTMRMGKKRVIAETGAGQHGVATATACARFGLECV
;
A
#
# COMPACT_ATOMS: atom_id res chain seq x y z
N MET A 1 3.14 20.97 -4.90
CA MET A 1 4.04 20.02 -4.25
C MET A 1 3.63 19.93 -2.80
N ALA A 2 2.91 18.87 -2.40
CA ALA A 2 2.49 18.71 -1.01
C ALA A 2 3.70 18.23 -0.20
N ASP A 3 4.13 19.09 0.71
CA ASP A 3 5.26 18.91 1.60
C ASP A 3 4.99 17.70 2.52
N ILE A 4 5.77 16.62 2.36
CA ILE A 4 5.67 15.43 3.20
C ILE A 4 6.33 15.79 4.54
N SER A 5 5.51 16.20 5.51
CA SER A 5 5.97 16.46 6.87
C SER A 5 6.69 15.22 7.43
N PRO A 6 7.95 15.33 7.92
CA PRO A 6 8.69 14.18 8.41
C PRO A 6 8.05 13.64 9.69
N SER A 7 7.91 12.31 9.81
CA SER A 7 7.37 11.67 11.00
C SER A 7 8.18 12.03 12.24
N THR A 8 7.50 12.36 13.34
CA THR A 8 8.12 12.82 14.61
C THR A 8 8.94 11.76 15.36
N SER A 9 9.18 10.58 14.78
CA SER A 9 10.03 9.53 15.34
C SER A 9 10.62 8.63 14.25
N ASN A 10 11.91 8.26 14.37
CA ASN A 10 12.58 7.27 13.52
C ASN A 10 12.13 5.83 13.88
N VAL A 11 10.94 5.45 13.47
CA VAL A 11 10.41 4.09 13.62
C VAL A 11 9.98 3.50 12.27
N PRO A 12 10.07 2.17 12.08
CA PRO A 12 10.76 1.22 12.96
C PRO A 12 12.29 1.43 12.96
N ASN A 13 12.99 0.86 13.94
CA ASN A 13 14.46 0.78 13.87
C ASN A 13 14.92 -0.19 12.76
N GLU A 14 16.22 -0.32 12.54
CA GLU A 14 16.81 -1.18 11.49
C GLU A 14 16.41 -2.66 11.63
N ALA A 15 16.13 -3.13 12.86
CA ALA A 15 15.63 -4.47 13.14
C ALA A 15 14.11 -4.63 12.89
N GLY A 16 13.43 -3.60 12.40
CA GLY A 16 11.99 -3.60 12.17
C GLY A 16 11.16 -3.46 13.46
N ARG A 17 11.73 -2.90 14.54
CA ARG A 17 11.07 -2.78 15.85
C ARG A 17 10.47 -1.40 16.08
N PHE A 18 9.28 -1.38 16.65
CA PHE A 18 8.61 -0.21 17.24
C PHE A 18 8.63 -0.39 18.77
N GLY A 19 9.73 0.03 19.41
CA GLY A 19 9.98 -0.33 20.81
C GLY A 19 10.07 -1.85 20.98
N LEU A 20 9.18 -2.43 21.78
CA LEU A 20 9.12 -3.88 21.99
C LEU A 20 8.38 -4.64 20.85
N PHE A 21 7.60 -3.95 20.03
CA PHE A 21 6.75 -4.54 19.00
C PHE A 21 7.48 -4.68 17.65
N GLY A 22 6.97 -5.54 16.76
CA GLY A 22 7.56 -5.78 15.43
C GLY A 22 8.71 -6.78 15.46
N GLY A 23 9.71 -6.57 14.60
CA GLY A 23 10.80 -7.52 14.36
C GLY A 23 10.41 -8.66 13.41
N ARG A 24 11.29 -9.65 13.27
CA ARG A 24 11.12 -10.80 12.37
C ARG A 24 11.16 -12.11 13.14
N TYR A 25 9.98 -12.64 13.47
CA TYR A 25 9.82 -13.95 14.12
C TYR A 25 9.42 -14.98 13.07
N VAL A 26 10.38 -15.38 12.25
CA VAL A 26 10.16 -16.26 11.10
C VAL A 26 11.19 -17.39 11.08
N PRO A 27 10.89 -18.53 10.43
CA PRO A 27 11.89 -19.56 10.20
C PRO A 27 13.06 -19.03 9.36
N GLU A 28 14.25 -19.58 9.59
CA GLU A 28 15.49 -19.21 8.88
C GLU A 28 15.35 -19.31 7.35
N THR A 29 14.55 -20.25 6.88
CA THR A 29 14.26 -20.46 5.45
C THR A 29 13.65 -19.24 4.76
N LEU A 30 13.01 -18.31 5.50
CA LEU A 30 12.43 -17.09 4.96
C LEU A 30 13.38 -15.88 5.02
N THR A 31 14.45 -15.95 5.80
CA THR A 31 15.34 -14.81 6.05
C THR A 31 15.93 -14.23 4.76
N LYS A 32 16.37 -15.09 3.83
CA LYS A 32 16.94 -14.66 2.55
C LYS A 32 15.93 -13.87 1.72
N ALA A 33 14.70 -14.37 1.60
CA ALA A 33 13.64 -13.71 0.83
C ALA A 33 13.24 -12.35 1.44
N LEU A 34 13.15 -12.27 2.76
CA LEU A 34 12.85 -11.02 3.45
C LEU A 34 13.97 -9.99 3.32
N ASN A 35 15.23 -10.42 3.35
CA ASN A 35 16.37 -9.52 3.14
C ASN A 35 16.38 -8.97 1.71
N GLU A 36 16.20 -9.83 0.70
CA GLU A 36 16.08 -9.41 -0.71
C GLU A 36 14.96 -8.37 -0.89
N LEU A 37 13.77 -8.64 -0.31
CA LEU A 37 12.64 -7.70 -0.34
C LEU A 37 12.97 -6.36 0.34
N THR A 38 13.65 -6.41 1.50
CA THR A 38 14.01 -5.21 2.27
C THR A 38 14.94 -4.31 1.48
N THR A 39 15.97 -4.89 0.84
CA THR A 39 16.91 -4.15 -0.01
C THR A 39 16.17 -3.54 -1.20
N ALA A 40 15.41 -4.35 -1.95
CA ALA A 40 14.69 -3.88 -3.14
C ALA A 40 13.70 -2.75 -2.81
N TYR A 41 12.96 -2.87 -1.71
CA TYR A 41 12.04 -1.84 -1.25
C TYR A 41 12.77 -0.55 -0.83
N THR A 42 13.88 -0.67 -0.10
CA THR A 42 14.66 0.50 0.37
C THR A 42 15.21 1.31 -0.80
N GLU A 43 15.72 0.62 -1.82
CA GLU A 43 16.16 1.24 -3.08
C GLU A 43 14.99 1.88 -3.84
N ALA A 44 13.89 1.16 -4.03
CA ALA A 44 12.72 1.65 -4.76
C ALA A 44 12.06 2.87 -4.08
N LYS A 45 12.09 2.93 -2.75
CA LYS A 45 11.54 4.07 -1.98
C LYS A 45 12.31 5.37 -2.26
N GLN A 46 13.61 5.28 -2.56
CA GLN A 46 14.47 6.44 -2.83
C GLN A 46 14.58 6.77 -4.33
N ASP A 47 14.13 5.87 -5.20
CA ASP A 47 14.18 6.02 -6.65
C ASP A 47 13.02 6.87 -7.19
N SER A 48 13.35 8.05 -7.71
CA SER A 48 12.35 8.99 -8.27
C SER A 48 11.59 8.43 -9.46
N VAL A 49 12.20 7.55 -10.27
CA VAL A 49 11.52 6.92 -11.40
C VAL A 49 10.42 5.98 -10.89
N PHE A 50 10.72 5.20 -9.85
CA PHE A 50 9.73 4.32 -9.22
C PHE A 50 8.59 5.13 -8.58
N GLN A 51 8.92 6.21 -7.87
CA GLN A 51 7.91 7.08 -7.25
C GLN A 51 7.00 7.75 -8.27
N ASN A 52 7.55 8.20 -9.41
CA ASN A 52 6.78 8.82 -10.48
C ASN A 52 5.82 7.81 -11.12
N GLN A 53 6.31 6.60 -11.46
CA GLN A 53 5.47 5.54 -12.01
C GLN A 53 4.33 5.15 -11.04
N LEU A 54 4.63 5.02 -9.75
CA LEU A 54 3.62 4.72 -8.75
C LEU A 54 2.59 5.86 -8.61
N THR A 55 3.04 7.12 -8.72
CA THR A 55 2.17 8.30 -8.67
C THR A 55 1.23 8.36 -9.87
N GLU A 56 1.73 8.10 -11.08
CA GLU A 56 0.91 8.02 -12.30
C GLU A 56 -0.15 6.93 -12.15
N LEU A 57 0.23 5.75 -11.67
CA LEU A 57 -0.71 4.66 -11.40
C LEU A 57 -1.76 5.03 -10.34
N PHE A 58 -1.38 5.75 -9.30
CA PHE A 58 -2.31 6.26 -8.30
C PHE A 58 -3.33 7.24 -8.88
N ASN A 59 -2.91 8.14 -9.75
CA ASN A 59 -3.79 9.12 -10.34
C ASN A 59 -4.71 8.47 -11.39
N ASP A 60 -4.11 7.77 -12.36
CA ASP A 60 -4.80 7.38 -13.60
C ASP A 60 -5.46 6.00 -13.50
N PHE A 61 -4.93 5.09 -12.67
CA PHE A 61 -5.46 3.73 -12.51
C PHE A 61 -6.29 3.57 -11.24
N VAL A 62 -5.86 4.15 -10.11
CA VAL A 62 -6.61 4.06 -8.84
C VAL A 62 -7.70 5.12 -8.73
N GLY A 63 -7.48 6.32 -9.30
CA GLY A 63 -8.40 7.46 -9.18
C GLY A 63 -8.13 8.32 -7.94
N ARG A 64 -6.87 8.46 -7.53
CA ARG A 64 -6.46 9.31 -6.39
C ARG A 64 -6.30 10.79 -6.82
N PRO A 65 -6.44 11.74 -5.88
CA PRO A 65 -6.79 11.56 -4.46
C PRO A 65 -8.27 11.25 -4.24
N SER A 66 -8.58 10.37 -3.28
CA SER A 66 -9.95 10.14 -2.83
C SER A 66 -10.52 11.39 -2.12
N PRO A 67 -11.80 11.76 -2.34
CA PRO A 67 -12.41 12.91 -1.68
C PRO A 67 -12.45 12.81 -0.16
N LEU A 68 -12.49 13.98 0.51
CA LEU A 68 -12.89 14.10 1.91
C LEU A 68 -14.30 14.70 1.94
N TYR A 69 -15.29 13.92 2.36
CA TYR A 69 -16.70 14.28 2.26
C TYR A 69 -17.28 14.67 3.63
N PHE A 70 -17.83 15.88 3.74
CA PHE A 70 -18.54 16.31 4.95
C PHE A 70 -19.92 15.64 5.01
N ALA A 71 -20.18 14.85 6.04
CA ALA A 71 -21.40 14.06 6.16
C ALA A 71 -22.46 14.80 6.99
N GLU A 72 -23.17 15.76 6.39
CA GLU A 72 -24.05 16.70 7.12
C GLU A 72 -25.10 15.99 7.99
N ARG A 73 -25.74 14.95 7.45
CA ARG A 73 -26.76 14.17 8.17
C ARG A 73 -26.20 13.41 9.35
N LEU A 74 -24.98 12.88 9.23
CA LEU A 74 -24.33 12.14 10.30
C LEU A 74 -23.82 13.09 11.39
N THR A 75 -23.26 14.24 11.00
CA THR A 75 -22.91 15.34 11.91
C THR A 75 -24.13 15.77 12.73
N ALA A 76 -25.27 16.03 12.07
CA ALA A 76 -26.51 16.41 12.74
C ALA A 76 -27.03 15.31 13.68
N HIS A 77 -26.94 14.04 13.26
CA HIS A 77 -27.35 12.91 14.10
C HIS A 77 -26.47 12.73 15.34
N CYS A 78 -25.16 12.92 15.23
CA CYS A 78 -24.23 12.82 16.36
C CYS A 78 -24.33 14.01 17.33
N GLY A 79 -24.84 15.17 16.87
CA GLY A 79 -25.15 16.33 17.72
C GLY A 79 -23.94 17.02 18.36
N GLY A 80 -22.73 16.77 17.84
CA GLY A 80 -21.48 17.26 18.43
C GLY A 80 -20.47 17.66 17.35
N ALA A 81 -19.41 16.86 17.21
CA ALA A 81 -18.33 17.12 16.26
C ALA A 81 -18.79 17.03 14.79
N GLU A 82 -18.07 17.72 13.91
CA GLU A 82 -18.17 17.55 12.46
C GLU A 82 -17.64 16.18 12.03
N ILE A 83 -18.42 15.45 11.23
CA ILE A 83 -18.04 14.14 10.70
C ILE A 83 -17.63 14.25 9.23
N TRP A 84 -16.37 13.90 8.95
CA TRP A 84 -15.79 13.87 7.61
C TRP A 84 -15.39 12.44 7.23
N LEU A 85 -15.76 12.00 6.03
CA LEU A 85 -15.47 10.66 5.51
C LEU A 85 -14.35 10.73 4.48
N LYS A 86 -13.23 10.05 4.74
CA LYS A 86 -12.17 9.83 3.75
C LYS A 86 -12.60 8.71 2.80
N ARG A 87 -12.96 9.08 1.57
CA ARG A 87 -13.69 8.22 0.63
C ARG A 87 -12.81 7.19 -0.11
N GLU A 88 -12.04 6.38 0.61
CA GLU A 88 -11.25 5.28 0.00
C GLU A 88 -12.13 4.21 -0.67
N ASP A 89 -13.45 4.23 -0.43
CA ASP A 89 -14.44 3.43 -1.14
C ASP A 89 -14.54 3.79 -2.63
N THR A 90 -14.11 4.98 -3.04
CA THR A 90 -14.15 5.40 -4.46
C THR A 90 -12.91 4.98 -5.24
N ASN A 91 -11.92 4.38 -4.60
CA ASN A 91 -10.75 3.86 -5.31
C ASN A 91 -11.17 2.75 -6.28
N HIS A 92 -10.42 2.56 -7.37
CA HIS A 92 -10.55 1.36 -8.17
C HIS A 92 -10.46 0.10 -7.28
N THR A 93 -11.25 -0.92 -7.58
CA THR A 93 -11.56 -2.08 -6.70
C THR A 93 -12.38 -1.80 -5.43
N GLY A 94 -12.78 -0.55 -5.17
CA GLY A 94 -13.69 -0.18 -4.08
C GLY A 94 -13.08 -0.18 -2.67
N ALA A 95 -11.75 -0.18 -2.54
CA ALA A 95 -11.10 -0.24 -1.24
C ALA A 95 -9.69 0.37 -1.24
N HIS A 96 -9.18 0.73 -0.06
CA HIS A 96 -7.81 1.22 0.12
C HIS A 96 -6.72 0.16 -0.17
N LYS A 97 -7.08 -1.12 -0.32
CA LYS A 97 -6.11 -2.22 -0.51
C LYS A 97 -5.34 -2.11 -1.82
N ILE A 98 -5.95 -1.53 -2.86
CA ILE A 98 -5.31 -1.31 -4.16
C ILE A 98 -4.06 -0.43 -4.05
N ASN A 99 -4.01 0.50 -3.09
CA ASN A 99 -2.86 1.35 -2.84
C ASN A 99 -1.60 0.52 -2.54
N ASN A 100 -1.76 -0.53 -1.73
CA ASN A 100 -0.67 -1.43 -1.37
C ASN A 100 -0.34 -2.41 -2.51
N THR A 101 -1.36 -3.07 -3.07
CA THR A 101 -1.13 -4.14 -4.05
C THR A 101 -0.47 -3.62 -5.32
N LEU A 102 -0.80 -2.38 -5.75
CA LEU A 102 -0.20 -1.76 -6.92
C LEU A 102 1.28 -1.42 -6.72
N GLY A 103 1.65 -0.88 -5.55
CA GLY A 103 3.04 -0.63 -5.19
C GLY A 103 3.87 -1.91 -5.09
N GLN A 104 3.32 -2.97 -4.47
CA GLN A 104 4.00 -4.27 -4.38
C GLN A 104 4.11 -4.97 -5.74
N ALA A 105 3.10 -4.87 -6.61
CA ALA A 105 3.18 -5.42 -7.96
C ALA A 105 4.21 -4.68 -8.81
N LEU A 106 4.30 -3.34 -8.70
CA LEU A 106 5.36 -2.57 -9.35
C LEU A 106 6.75 -2.97 -8.82
N LEU A 107 6.90 -3.18 -7.52
CA LEU A 107 8.14 -3.68 -6.92
C LEU A 107 8.48 -5.10 -7.43
N THR A 108 7.48 -5.95 -7.59
CA THR A 108 7.62 -7.31 -8.16
C THR A 108 8.23 -7.25 -9.57
N MET A 109 7.73 -6.33 -10.41
CA MET A 109 8.28 -6.07 -11.75
C MET A 109 9.74 -5.62 -11.67
N ARG A 110 10.06 -4.67 -10.78
CA ARG A 110 11.44 -4.20 -10.56
C ARG A 110 12.38 -5.33 -10.13
N MET A 111 11.91 -6.23 -9.27
CA MET A 111 12.67 -7.39 -8.80
C MET A 111 12.80 -8.51 -9.85
N GLY A 112 12.26 -8.32 -11.06
CA GLY A 112 12.31 -9.32 -12.14
C GLY A 112 11.50 -10.59 -11.86
N LYS A 113 10.58 -10.55 -10.89
CA LYS A 113 9.71 -11.68 -10.56
C LYS A 113 8.52 -11.70 -11.51
N LYS A 114 8.03 -12.89 -11.84
CA LYS A 114 6.96 -13.10 -12.82
C LYS A 114 5.64 -13.56 -12.20
N ARG A 115 5.67 -13.91 -10.91
CA ARG A 115 4.55 -14.52 -10.20
C ARG A 115 4.38 -13.92 -8.83
N VAL A 116 3.13 -13.61 -8.49
CA VAL A 116 2.69 -13.12 -7.19
C VAL A 116 1.78 -14.17 -6.55
N ILE A 117 1.92 -14.32 -5.23
CA ILE A 117 0.97 -15.05 -4.40
C ILE A 117 0.40 -14.12 -3.35
N ALA A 118 -0.86 -14.31 -3.01
CA ALA A 118 -1.45 -13.64 -1.85
C ALA A 118 -2.54 -14.50 -1.22
N GLU A 119 -2.65 -14.45 0.10
CA GLU A 119 -3.76 -15.01 0.84
C GLU A 119 -4.94 -14.03 0.87
N THR A 120 -6.15 -14.55 1.04
CA THR A 120 -7.30 -13.69 1.32
C THR A 120 -8.34 -14.40 2.17
N GLY A 121 -8.96 -13.66 3.09
CA GLY A 121 -10.13 -14.14 3.84
C GLY A 121 -11.40 -13.89 3.04
N ALA A 122 -12.07 -12.77 3.30
CA ALA A 122 -13.31 -12.38 2.61
C ALA A 122 -13.15 -12.03 1.11
N GLY A 123 -11.92 -11.96 0.58
CA GLY A 123 -11.66 -11.81 -0.86
C GLY A 123 -11.18 -10.43 -1.32
N GLN A 124 -11.41 -9.36 -0.57
CA GLN A 124 -11.07 -7.99 -1.00
C GLN A 124 -9.58 -7.77 -1.28
N HIS A 125 -8.69 -8.42 -0.52
CA HIS A 125 -7.25 -8.36 -0.82
C HIS A 125 -6.91 -9.16 -2.07
N GLY A 126 -7.47 -10.36 -2.24
CA GLY A 126 -7.26 -11.18 -3.42
C GLY A 126 -7.68 -10.46 -4.71
N VAL A 127 -8.83 -9.78 -4.70
CA VAL A 127 -9.30 -8.97 -5.85
C VAL A 127 -8.33 -7.83 -6.16
N ALA A 128 -7.85 -7.09 -5.15
CA ALA A 128 -6.90 -6.01 -5.36
C ALA A 128 -5.53 -6.52 -5.86
N THR A 129 -5.07 -7.68 -5.39
CA THR A 129 -3.82 -8.30 -5.85
C THR A 129 -3.96 -8.81 -7.29
N ALA A 130 -5.05 -9.52 -7.61
CA ALA A 130 -5.32 -10.01 -8.96
C ALA A 130 -5.45 -8.85 -9.96
N THR A 131 -6.10 -7.75 -9.57
CA THR A 131 -6.21 -6.54 -10.39
C THR A 131 -4.84 -5.94 -10.70
N ALA A 132 -3.98 -5.80 -9.69
CA ALA A 132 -2.62 -5.30 -9.88
C ALA A 132 -1.77 -6.24 -10.74
N CYS A 133 -1.88 -7.56 -10.54
CA CYS A 133 -1.16 -8.54 -11.36
C CYS A 133 -1.61 -8.49 -12.82
N ALA A 134 -2.92 -8.42 -13.09
CA ALA A 134 -3.47 -8.29 -14.43
C ALA A 134 -2.97 -7.02 -15.13
N ARG A 135 -2.87 -5.89 -14.41
CA ARG A 135 -2.33 -4.62 -14.94
C ARG A 135 -0.89 -4.72 -15.42
N PHE A 136 -0.07 -5.59 -14.82
CA PHE A 136 1.34 -5.75 -15.15
C PHE A 136 1.67 -7.06 -15.90
N GLY A 137 0.68 -7.90 -16.18
CA GLY A 137 0.90 -9.20 -16.82
C GLY A 137 1.66 -10.20 -15.94
N LEU A 138 1.48 -10.12 -14.62
CA LEU A 138 2.07 -11.05 -13.66
C LEU A 138 1.16 -12.27 -13.48
N GLU A 139 1.74 -13.46 -13.35
CA GLU A 139 1.01 -14.64 -12.92
C GLU A 139 0.53 -14.44 -11.46
N CYS A 140 -0.74 -14.73 -11.19
CA CYS A 140 -1.37 -14.51 -9.89
C CYS A 140 -1.99 -15.81 -9.39
N VAL A 141 -1.74 -16.15 -8.12
CA VAL A 141 -2.36 -17.29 -7.41
C VAL A 141 -2.82 -16.85 -6.03
#